data_AF-A0A7N4PCW0-F1
#
_entry.id   AF-A0A7N4PCW0-F1
#
_cell.length_a   1.000
_cell.length_b   1.000
_cell.length_c   1.000
_cell.angle_alpha   90.00
_cell.angle_beta   90.00
_cell.angle_gamma   90.00
#
_symmetry.space_group_name_H-M   'P 1'
#
loop_
_entity.id
_entity.type
_entity.pdbx_description
1 polymer ?
#
loop_
_entity_poly.entity_id
_entity_poly.type
_entity_poly.pdbx_seq_one_letter_code
_entity_poly.pdbx_strand_id
1 'polypeptide(L)'
;METVSNSGHDLPFLPGYSFNDPTKTTFPRSQTLGYRNGYACSVLPVGASKECLHVNQLFQEMKNKKPTPTYEESKQVPPSEFVPAHVAFDKKVFLESQGIELNPPEEMALDPYTELRKNPPRMFVTPSDFDQFKQFLTFDKKVLRFYAIWDDTDRMFGETRNYIILYYLADDTVEVREVHERNDGRDPFPVLVKRQRLPKILVENSKSFPRCVLEVSDQDVQEWYTAKDFAVGKPVTMLGRTFFIYDCDKFTRDFCRDKFGLPEFPTIDVSKKPPPVIKQELPPYNGFGLIEDSAQNCFALIPKPPRKDIIKMLMGDNKVLRYRAVLESPIPEDKGRHFIFSYFLATDMVSIFEPPVRNSGFFGGKFLTKTKIAKPGSSLDKPSFYGPGDFYIGALIEVFGHRFIIQDADEYVLKYLESHADKYPQSTILSLKNHFSKPKSKTEESDSAPTPENVEMETVIKHIQERFKNCISLLEGPVYEAFQVLDKENTGSVDREKFCGVCKNFNIPVGDFLINELIRLCSSDKGKINYNNFIKAFS
;
A
#
# COMPACT_ATOMS: atom_id res chain seq x y z
N MET A 1 -15.69 -59.90 34.64
CA MET A 1 -15.04 -61.07 34.03
C MET A 1 -14.15 -61.69 35.08
N GLU A 2 -14.59 -62.84 35.58
CA GLU A 2 -13.73 -63.81 36.25
C GLU A 2 -12.70 -64.32 35.24
N THR A 3 -11.47 -64.46 35.72
CA THR A 3 -10.33 -65.02 34.99
C THR A 3 -10.48 -66.53 34.90
N VAL A 4 -10.71 -67.06 33.70
CA VAL A 4 -10.55 -68.49 33.40
C VAL A 4 -9.31 -68.67 32.54
N SER A 5 -8.39 -69.46 33.08
CA SER A 5 -7.16 -69.98 32.48
C SER A 5 -7.39 -70.60 31.11
N ASN A 6 -6.69 -70.13 30.08
CA ASN A 6 -6.72 -70.73 28.75
C ASN A 6 -5.51 -71.66 28.58
N SER A 7 -5.78 -72.97 28.54
CA SER A 7 -4.85 -74.00 28.07
C SER A 7 -4.65 -73.83 26.57
N GLY A 8 -3.40 -73.77 26.13
CA GLY A 8 -3.02 -73.41 24.76
C GLY A 8 -3.56 -74.35 23.69
N HIS A 9 -4.07 -73.74 22.61
CA HIS A 9 -3.89 -74.10 21.20
C HIS A 9 -4.71 -73.08 20.38
N ASP A 10 -4.21 -71.85 20.23
CA ASP A 10 -4.88 -70.84 19.40
C ASP A 10 -4.48 -71.02 17.93
N LEU A 11 -5.47 -71.34 17.08
CA LEU A 11 -5.30 -71.43 15.62
C LEU A 11 -5.30 -70.02 15.00
N PRO A 12 -4.42 -69.72 14.04
CA PRO A 12 -4.34 -68.41 13.42
C PRO A 12 -5.54 -68.14 12.49
N PHE A 13 -6.05 -66.90 12.49
CA PHE A 13 -7.14 -66.43 11.61
C PHE A 13 -6.66 -66.18 10.16
N LEU A 14 -6.01 -67.18 9.57
CA LEU A 14 -5.63 -67.18 8.16
C LEU A 14 -6.72 -67.87 7.31
N PRO A 15 -6.91 -67.47 6.05
CA PRO A 15 -7.87 -68.13 5.15
C PRO A 15 -7.59 -69.64 5.06
N GLY A 16 -8.55 -70.47 5.43
CA GLY A 16 -8.42 -71.93 5.44
C GLY A 16 -8.37 -72.58 6.84
N TYR A 17 -8.17 -71.80 7.91
CA TYR A 17 -8.24 -72.26 9.30
C TYR A 17 -9.61 -72.00 9.96
N SER A 18 -10.67 -71.90 9.16
CA SER A 18 -12.05 -71.66 9.60
C SER A 18 -12.99 -72.74 9.05
N PHE A 19 -13.84 -73.30 9.90
CA PHE A 19 -14.88 -74.26 9.50
C PHE A 19 -16.24 -73.56 9.40
N ASN A 20 -16.92 -73.71 8.26
CA ASN A 20 -18.28 -73.19 8.10
C ASN A 20 -19.28 -74.21 8.66
N ASP A 21 -19.99 -73.82 9.71
CA ASP A 21 -21.02 -74.65 10.35
C ASP A 21 -22.26 -74.80 9.44
N PRO A 22 -22.53 -75.98 8.87
CA PRO A 22 -23.64 -76.21 7.95
C PRO A 22 -25.01 -76.23 8.63
N THR A 23 -25.06 -76.21 9.98
CA THR A 23 -26.32 -76.23 10.73
C THR A 23 -26.98 -74.85 10.86
N LYS A 24 -26.25 -73.76 10.56
CA LYS A 24 -26.79 -72.40 10.55
C LYS A 24 -27.33 -72.01 9.18
N THR A 25 -28.65 -72.15 9.01
CA THR A 25 -29.35 -71.86 7.74
C THR A 25 -30.09 -70.52 7.74
N THR A 26 -30.17 -69.83 8.88
CA THR A 26 -30.95 -68.57 9.04
C THR A 26 -30.08 -67.46 9.60
N PHE A 27 -29.98 -66.35 8.85
CA PHE A 27 -29.18 -65.17 9.22
C PHE A 27 -30.09 -63.93 9.34
N PRO A 28 -30.78 -63.74 10.47
CA PRO A 28 -31.64 -62.57 10.66
C PRO A 28 -30.78 -61.29 10.73
N ARG A 29 -31.07 -60.31 9.87
CA ARG A 29 -30.46 -58.98 9.96
C ARG A 29 -31.13 -58.19 11.08
N SER A 30 -30.37 -57.81 12.10
CA SER A 30 -30.82 -56.85 13.11
C SER A 30 -30.85 -55.45 12.50
N GLN A 31 -31.98 -54.75 12.63
CA GLN A 31 -32.13 -53.38 12.12
C GLN A 31 -31.67 -52.39 13.19
N THR A 32 -30.35 -52.29 13.36
CA THR A 32 -29.70 -51.39 14.33
C THR A 32 -29.59 -49.95 13.82
N LEU A 33 -29.86 -49.72 12.53
CA LEU A 33 -29.89 -48.41 11.89
C LEU A 33 -31.27 -48.18 11.28
N GLY A 34 -31.95 -47.12 11.74
CA GLY A 34 -33.27 -46.72 11.25
C GLY A 34 -33.35 -45.21 11.05
N TYR A 35 -34.29 -44.77 10.21
CA TYR A 35 -34.58 -43.35 10.02
C TYR A 35 -35.91 -43.01 10.69
N ARG A 36 -35.93 -41.96 11.52
CA ARG A 36 -37.15 -41.43 12.12
C ARG A 36 -37.20 -39.92 11.91
N ASN A 37 -38.26 -39.45 11.27
CA ASN A 37 -38.48 -38.03 10.95
C ASN A 37 -37.28 -37.36 10.25
N GLY A 38 -36.64 -38.08 9.31
CA GLY A 38 -35.55 -37.53 8.49
C GLY A 38 -34.15 -37.59 9.09
N TYR A 39 -33.99 -38.10 10.32
CA TYR A 39 -32.69 -38.26 10.96
C TYR A 39 -32.32 -39.74 11.15
N ALA A 40 -31.05 -40.08 10.96
CA ALA A 40 -30.52 -41.40 11.22
C ALA A 40 -30.43 -41.64 12.73
N CYS A 41 -31.00 -42.75 13.20
CA CYS A 41 -30.97 -43.17 14.59
C CYS A 41 -30.37 -44.58 14.69
N SER A 42 -29.39 -44.75 15.59
CA SER A 42 -28.86 -46.07 15.95
C SER A 42 -29.66 -46.65 17.13
N VAL A 43 -30.19 -47.85 16.97
CA VAL A 43 -30.88 -48.60 18.03
C VAL A 43 -29.93 -49.67 18.56
N LEU A 44 -29.72 -49.70 19.88
CA LEU A 44 -28.89 -50.73 20.51
C LEU A 44 -29.56 -52.10 20.36
N PRO A 45 -28.80 -53.17 20.08
CA PRO A 45 -29.38 -54.50 19.92
C PRO A 45 -29.98 -54.97 21.25
N VAL A 46 -31.27 -55.33 21.21
CA VAL A 46 -31.95 -55.99 22.32
C VAL A 46 -31.70 -57.50 22.21
N GLY A 47 -31.26 -58.12 23.30
CA GLY A 47 -31.06 -59.56 23.37
C GLY A 47 -32.36 -60.34 23.13
N ALA A 48 -32.24 -61.63 22.83
CA ALA A 48 -33.36 -62.50 22.45
C ALA A 48 -34.43 -62.74 23.54
N SER A 49 -34.27 -62.20 24.75
CA SER A 49 -35.31 -62.09 25.76
C SER A 49 -35.95 -60.71 25.69
N LYS A 50 -37.26 -60.64 25.38
CA LYS A 50 -38.05 -59.40 25.28
C LYS A 50 -38.29 -58.73 26.64
N GLU A 51 -37.23 -58.39 27.37
CA GLU A 51 -37.28 -57.51 28.53
C GLU A 51 -36.32 -56.33 28.35
N CYS A 52 -36.82 -55.14 28.65
CA CYS A 52 -36.11 -53.88 28.51
C CYS A 52 -35.12 -53.74 29.69
N LEU A 53 -33.81 -53.66 29.42
CA LEU A 53 -32.84 -53.32 30.45
C LEU A 53 -33.05 -51.86 30.89
N HIS A 54 -33.70 -51.69 32.04
CA HIS A 54 -33.87 -50.40 32.69
C HIS A 54 -32.55 -49.97 33.36
N VAL A 55 -31.68 -49.30 32.62
CA VAL A 55 -30.53 -48.60 33.19
C VAL A 55 -30.88 -47.11 33.23
N ASN A 56 -31.45 -46.66 34.36
CA ASN A 56 -31.30 -45.31 34.94
C ASN A 56 -32.38 -45.03 36.01
N GLN A 57 -32.35 -45.76 37.12
CA GLN A 57 -33.09 -45.38 38.35
C GLN A 57 -32.19 -45.19 39.59
N LEU A 58 -30.85 -45.20 39.44
CA LEU A 58 -29.92 -44.97 40.56
C LEU A 58 -29.37 -43.53 40.69
N PHE A 59 -29.85 -42.58 39.87
CA PHE A 59 -29.39 -41.19 39.94
C PHE A 59 -30.31 -40.23 40.71
N GLN A 60 -31.46 -40.68 41.23
CA GLN A 60 -32.35 -39.80 42.01
C GLN A 60 -32.39 -40.08 43.54
N GLU A 61 -31.87 -41.20 44.04
CA GLU A 61 -31.86 -41.48 45.50
C GLU A 61 -30.56 -41.08 46.23
N MET A 62 -29.55 -40.56 45.51
CA MET A 62 -28.24 -40.20 46.09
C MET A 62 -28.13 -38.73 46.53
N LYS A 63 -29.24 -37.98 46.62
CA LYS A 63 -29.21 -36.57 47.06
C LYS A 63 -29.51 -36.33 48.54
N ASN A 64 -29.94 -37.33 49.30
CA ASN A 64 -30.41 -37.13 50.69
C ASN A 64 -29.81 -38.10 51.72
N LYS A 65 -28.53 -38.44 51.64
CA LYS A 65 -27.84 -39.10 52.77
C LYS A 65 -26.49 -38.44 53.05
N LYS A 66 -26.42 -37.69 54.15
CA LYS A 66 -25.14 -37.33 54.78
C LYS A 66 -24.53 -38.63 55.32
N PRO A 67 -23.32 -39.04 54.89
CA PRO A 67 -22.66 -40.17 55.52
C PRO A 67 -22.05 -39.70 56.84
N THR A 68 -22.63 -40.13 57.96
CA THR A 68 -21.88 -40.22 59.22
C THR A 68 -20.83 -41.31 59.08
N PRO A 69 -19.54 -41.02 59.36
CA PRO A 69 -18.51 -42.05 59.33
C PRO A 69 -18.68 -42.94 60.57
N THR A 70 -19.27 -44.12 60.40
CA THR A 70 -19.16 -45.19 61.40
C THR A 70 -17.78 -45.79 61.24
N TYR A 71 -16.81 -45.30 62.02
CA TYR A 71 -15.61 -46.08 62.32
C TYR A 71 -16.07 -47.28 63.14
N GLU A 72 -16.15 -48.46 62.52
CA GLU A 72 -16.07 -49.68 63.31
C GLU A 72 -14.60 -49.82 63.76
N GLU A 73 -14.37 -49.67 65.06
CA GLU A 73 -13.09 -50.01 65.68
C GLU A 73 -12.75 -51.46 65.37
N SER A 74 -11.50 -51.71 64.95
CA SER A 74 -10.97 -53.05 64.82
C SER A 74 -11.16 -53.80 66.14
N LYS A 75 -11.88 -54.93 66.13
CA LYS A 75 -11.99 -55.83 67.29
C LYS A 75 -10.58 -56.07 67.85
N GLN A 76 -10.36 -55.64 69.09
CA GLN A 76 -9.13 -55.97 69.81
C GLN A 76 -9.02 -57.49 69.91
N VAL A 77 -7.85 -58.02 69.58
CA VAL A 77 -7.53 -59.44 69.78
C VAL A 77 -7.73 -59.73 71.28
N PRO A 78 -8.44 -60.80 71.66
CA PRO A 78 -8.60 -61.13 73.07
C PRO A 78 -7.21 -61.29 73.71
N PRO A 79 -6.98 -60.73 74.91
CA PRO A 79 -5.70 -60.88 75.60
C PRO A 79 -5.42 -62.38 75.79
N SER A 80 -4.22 -62.83 75.41
CA SER A 80 -3.77 -64.20 75.61
C SER A 80 -3.89 -64.57 77.09
N GLU A 81 -4.47 -65.72 77.41
CA GLU A 81 -4.58 -66.21 78.78
C GLU A 81 -3.22 -66.15 79.49
N PHE A 82 -3.20 -65.55 80.68
CA PHE A 82 -2.01 -65.45 81.52
C PHE A 82 -1.62 -66.85 82.01
N VAL A 83 -0.54 -67.41 81.45
CA VAL A 83 0.05 -68.66 81.92
C VAL A 83 1.13 -68.31 82.96
N PRO A 84 0.99 -68.71 84.23
CA PRO A 84 2.01 -68.48 85.24
C PRO A 84 3.34 -69.13 84.83
N ALA A 85 4.46 -68.45 85.07
CA ALA A 85 5.79 -68.90 84.63
C ALA A 85 6.13 -70.35 85.08
N HIS A 86 5.65 -70.79 86.25
CA HIS A 86 5.88 -72.15 86.74
C HIS A 86 5.16 -73.24 85.92
N VAL A 87 4.04 -72.92 85.26
CA VAL A 87 3.30 -73.87 84.40
C VAL A 87 3.94 -73.99 83.02
N ALA A 88 4.56 -72.91 82.51
CA ALA A 88 5.25 -72.91 81.22
C ALA A 88 6.53 -73.78 81.22
N PHE A 89 7.18 -73.95 82.38
CA PHE A 89 8.41 -74.73 82.53
C PHE A 89 8.22 -76.14 83.13
N ASP A 90 7.01 -76.47 83.60
CA ASP A 90 6.72 -77.71 84.33
C ASP A 90 7.15 -78.98 83.55
N LYS A 91 6.85 -79.03 82.26
CA LYS A 91 7.23 -80.17 81.40
C LYS A 91 8.74 -80.29 81.15
N LYS A 92 9.45 -79.15 81.09
CA LYS A 92 10.91 -79.15 80.85
C LYS A 92 11.66 -79.60 82.10
N VAL A 93 11.31 -79.04 83.25
CA VAL A 93 11.90 -79.39 84.56
C VAL A 93 11.59 -80.85 84.92
N PHE A 94 10.38 -81.34 84.63
CA PHE A 94 10.03 -82.75 84.79
C PHE A 94 10.90 -83.68 83.94
N LEU A 95 11.07 -83.40 82.64
CA LEU A 95 11.84 -84.26 81.73
C LEU A 95 13.35 -84.26 82.05
N GLU A 96 13.91 -83.11 82.44
CA GLU A 96 15.30 -83.00 82.93
C GLU A 96 15.49 -83.80 84.24
N SER A 97 14.50 -83.80 85.16
CA SER A 97 14.56 -84.60 86.39
C SER A 97 14.52 -86.12 86.17
N GLN A 98 13.98 -86.56 85.04
CA GLN A 98 13.96 -87.97 84.62
C GLN A 98 15.22 -88.35 83.81
N GLY A 99 16.20 -87.45 83.69
CA GLY A 99 17.50 -87.70 83.04
C GLY A 99 17.49 -87.55 81.52
N ILE A 100 16.48 -86.89 80.94
CA ILE A 100 16.36 -86.67 79.49
C ILE A 100 16.71 -85.21 79.17
N GLU A 101 17.85 -84.98 78.51
CA GLU A 101 18.25 -83.65 78.04
C GLU A 101 17.45 -83.26 76.79
N LEU A 102 16.76 -82.12 76.85
CA LEU A 102 15.97 -81.58 75.74
C LEU A 102 16.77 -80.59 74.91
N ASN A 103 16.63 -80.66 73.59
CA ASN A 103 17.21 -79.69 72.66
C ASN A 103 16.64 -78.28 72.90
N PRO A 104 17.40 -77.22 72.58
CA PRO A 104 16.89 -75.86 72.61
C PRO A 104 15.69 -75.71 71.66
N PRO A 105 14.71 -74.84 71.98
CA PRO A 105 13.53 -74.65 71.16
C PRO A 105 13.92 -74.14 69.77
N GLU A 106 13.50 -74.87 68.73
CA GLU A 106 13.69 -74.47 67.35
C GLU A 106 12.74 -73.32 66.99
N GLU A 107 13.21 -72.39 66.16
CA GLU A 107 12.35 -71.32 65.64
C GLU A 107 11.28 -71.91 64.72
N MET A 108 10.04 -71.48 64.91
CA MET A 108 8.93 -71.91 64.07
C MET A 108 9.18 -71.45 62.63
N ALA A 109 9.01 -72.36 61.67
CA ALA A 109 9.14 -72.04 60.26
C ALA A 109 8.19 -70.88 59.88
N LEU A 110 8.69 -69.94 59.08
CA LEU A 110 7.90 -68.80 58.59
C LEU A 110 6.75 -69.32 57.72
N ASP A 111 5.52 -69.07 58.16
CA ASP A 111 4.32 -69.38 57.40
C ASP A 111 4.12 -68.34 56.26
N PRO A 112 4.12 -68.78 54.98
CA PRO A 112 3.89 -67.89 53.84
C PRO A 112 2.57 -67.11 53.94
N TYR A 113 1.53 -67.68 54.56
CA TYR A 113 0.24 -67.02 54.70
C TYR A 113 0.30 -65.82 55.64
N THR A 114 1.08 -65.93 56.71
CA THR A 114 1.26 -64.86 57.71
C THR A 114 2.15 -63.72 57.19
N GLU A 115 3.19 -64.04 56.42
CA GLU A 115 4.04 -63.06 55.73
C GLU A 115 3.26 -62.20 54.73
N LEU A 116 2.38 -62.81 53.93
CA LEU A 116 1.57 -62.10 52.93
C LEU A 116 0.62 -61.05 53.55
N ARG A 117 0.19 -61.25 54.80
CA ARG A 117 -0.72 -60.35 55.53
C ARG A 117 -0.03 -59.25 56.33
N LYS A 118 1.30 -59.31 56.52
CA LYS A 118 2.06 -58.19 57.10
C LYS A 118 2.09 -56.97 56.18
N ASN A 119 1.89 -57.17 54.87
CA ASN A 119 1.77 -56.08 53.92
C ASN A 119 0.51 -55.26 54.22
N PRO A 120 0.62 -53.96 54.52
CA PRO A 120 -0.57 -53.14 54.78
C PRO A 120 -1.51 -53.19 53.57
N PRO A 121 -2.84 -53.11 53.78
CA PRO A 121 -3.77 -52.96 52.68
C PRO A 121 -3.33 -51.76 51.83
N ARG A 122 -3.29 -51.93 50.50
CA ARG A 122 -2.89 -50.87 49.58
C ARG A 122 -3.86 -49.69 49.70
N MET A 123 -3.56 -48.73 50.58
CA MET A 123 -4.27 -47.47 50.66
C MET A 123 -3.66 -46.53 49.62
N PHE A 124 -4.38 -46.28 48.54
CA PHE A 124 -3.99 -45.25 47.58
C PHE A 124 -4.53 -43.91 48.05
N VAL A 125 -3.70 -43.15 48.77
CA VAL A 125 -3.94 -41.72 48.94
C VAL A 125 -3.37 -41.04 47.70
N THR A 126 -4.23 -40.54 46.82
CA THR A 126 -3.80 -39.79 45.63
C THR A 126 -3.09 -38.51 46.08
N PRO A 127 -1.77 -38.35 45.84
CA PRO A 127 -1.08 -37.13 46.21
C PRO A 127 -1.63 -35.94 45.40
N SER A 128 -1.84 -34.81 46.06
CA SER A 128 -2.48 -33.61 45.52
C SER A 128 -1.45 -32.59 45.01
N ASP A 129 -0.57 -33.00 44.10
CA ASP A 129 0.50 -32.10 43.63
C ASP A 129 0.13 -31.25 42.40
N PHE A 130 -0.88 -31.64 41.60
CA PHE A 130 -1.38 -30.78 40.51
C PHE A 130 -2.78 -31.23 40.06
N ASP A 131 -3.77 -30.33 40.17
CA ASP A 131 -5.15 -30.61 39.74
C ASP A 131 -5.32 -30.30 38.25
N GLN A 132 -5.17 -31.35 37.41
CA GLN A 132 -5.41 -31.26 35.96
C GLN A 132 -6.80 -30.71 35.63
N PHE A 133 -7.80 -31.04 36.44
CA PHE A 133 -9.16 -30.55 36.25
C PHE A 133 -9.25 -29.04 36.55
N LYS A 134 -8.52 -28.55 37.56
CA LYS A 134 -8.39 -27.11 37.80
C LYS A 134 -7.69 -26.37 36.66
N GLN A 135 -6.64 -26.93 36.06
CA GLN A 135 -6.00 -26.33 34.87
C GLN A 135 -6.99 -26.25 33.71
N PHE A 136 -7.70 -27.35 33.45
CA PHE A 136 -8.75 -27.39 32.43
C PHE A 136 -9.82 -26.32 32.68
N LEU A 137 -10.37 -26.22 33.89
CA LEU A 137 -11.41 -25.24 34.21
C LEU A 137 -10.93 -23.78 34.12
N THR A 138 -9.67 -23.51 34.45
CA THR A 138 -9.13 -22.14 34.45
C THR A 138 -8.74 -21.65 33.06
N PHE A 139 -8.31 -22.57 32.20
CA PHE A 139 -7.81 -22.26 30.85
C PHE A 139 -8.66 -22.85 29.72
N ASP A 140 -9.87 -23.33 30.01
CA ASP A 140 -10.79 -23.81 28.98
C ASP A 140 -10.95 -22.75 27.87
N LYS A 141 -10.87 -23.22 26.62
CA LYS A 141 -10.93 -22.41 25.39
C LYS A 141 -9.86 -21.32 25.23
N LYS A 142 -8.87 -21.23 26.12
CA LYS A 142 -7.74 -20.31 25.98
C LYS A 142 -6.61 -20.98 25.18
N VAL A 143 -6.38 -20.49 23.97
CA VAL A 143 -5.39 -21.03 23.05
C VAL A 143 -4.43 -19.91 22.65
N LEU A 144 -3.13 -20.18 22.75
CA LEU A 144 -2.11 -19.29 22.24
C LEU A 144 -1.87 -19.59 20.77
N ARG A 145 -2.09 -18.61 19.90
CA ARG A 145 -1.88 -18.69 18.46
C ARG A 145 -0.66 -17.88 18.04
N PHE A 146 0.29 -18.56 17.41
CA PHE A 146 1.52 -18.00 16.86
C PHE A 146 1.57 -18.19 15.34
N TYR A 147 2.11 -17.20 14.64
CA TYR A 147 2.35 -17.23 13.21
C TYR A 147 3.83 -17.54 12.97
N ALA A 148 4.09 -18.61 12.24
CA ALA A 148 5.43 -19.10 12.00
C ALA A 148 5.67 -19.36 10.51
N ILE A 149 6.93 -19.28 10.11
CA ILE A 149 7.40 -19.70 8.81
C ILE A 149 8.34 -20.89 9.01
N TRP A 150 8.24 -21.90 8.15
CA TRP A 150 9.25 -22.94 8.03
C TRP A 150 10.01 -22.70 6.73
N ASP A 151 11.30 -22.40 6.86
CA ASP A 151 12.20 -22.27 5.73
C ASP A 151 12.88 -23.62 5.47
N ASP A 152 12.52 -24.28 4.37
CA ASP A 152 13.15 -25.52 3.91
C ASP A 152 14.01 -25.28 2.65
N THR A 153 14.29 -24.02 2.28
CA THR A 153 14.94 -23.64 1.01
C THR A 153 16.34 -24.21 0.79
N ASP A 154 17.00 -24.66 1.86
CA ASP A 154 18.30 -25.36 1.77
C ASP A 154 18.20 -26.72 1.04
N ARG A 155 17.01 -27.30 0.95
CA ARG A 155 16.78 -28.59 0.25
C ARG A 155 16.54 -28.35 -1.25
N MET A 156 16.84 -29.37 -2.08
CA MET A 156 16.69 -29.30 -3.55
C MET A 156 15.30 -28.87 -4.04
N PHE A 157 14.25 -29.20 -3.29
CA PHE A 157 12.85 -28.80 -3.57
C PHE A 157 12.27 -28.03 -2.39
N GLY A 158 13.14 -27.33 -1.68
CA GLY A 158 12.86 -26.54 -0.51
C GLY A 158 12.03 -25.32 -0.82
N GLU A 159 11.06 -25.02 0.04
CA GLU A 159 10.26 -23.81 -0.05
C GLU A 159 10.02 -23.22 1.34
N THR A 160 9.76 -21.93 1.38
CA THR A 160 9.34 -21.22 2.59
C THR A 160 7.82 -21.33 2.73
N ARG A 161 7.34 -21.86 3.86
CA ARG A 161 5.91 -22.13 4.09
C ARG A 161 5.39 -21.47 5.36
N ASN A 162 4.15 -21.02 5.31
CA ASN A 162 3.47 -20.37 6.43
C ASN A 162 2.67 -21.38 7.25
N TYR A 163 2.86 -21.34 8.57
CA TYR A 163 2.23 -22.22 9.55
C TYR A 163 1.61 -21.41 10.70
N ILE A 164 0.56 -21.96 11.29
CA ILE A 164 -0.04 -21.46 12.53
C ILE A 164 0.21 -22.49 13.62
N ILE A 165 0.89 -22.08 14.67
CA ILE A 165 1.14 -22.92 15.85
C ILE A 165 0.11 -22.53 16.92
N LEU A 166 -0.63 -23.53 17.40
CA LEU A 166 -1.64 -23.40 18.44
C LEU A 166 -1.17 -24.14 19.69
N TYR A 167 -1.07 -23.43 20.81
CA TYR A 167 -0.74 -23.98 22.13
C TYR A 167 -1.97 -23.90 23.05
N TYR A 168 -2.47 -25.04 23.49
CA TYR A 168 -3.67 -25.13 24.32
C TYR A 168 -3.27 -25.06 25.79
N LEU A 169 -3.70 -24.02 26.50
CA LEU A 169 -3.34 -23.80 27.91
C LEU A 169 -4.05 -24.77 28.88
N ALA A 170 -5.12 -25.42 28.42
CA ALA A 170 -5.93 -26.34 29.23
C ALA A 170 -5.21 -27.67 29.51
N ASP A 171 -4.35 -28.12 28.59
CA ASP A 171 -3.70 -29.44 28.63
C ASP A 171 -2.24 -29.41 28.14
N ASP A 172 -1.68 -28.21 27.92
CA ASP A 172 -0.31 -27.98 27.45
C ASP A 172 0.05 -28.72 26.14
N THR A 173 -0.95 -28.87 25.26
CA THR A 173 -0.80 -29.52 23.96
C THR A 173 -0.53 -28.52 22.83
N VAL A 174 0.15 -29.00 21.78
CA VAL A 174 0.51 -28.21 20.59
C VAL A 174 -0.15 -28.81 19.36
N GLU A 175 -0.70 -27.95 18.50
CA GLU A 175 -1.21 -28.29 17.17
C GLU A 175 -0.59 -27.33 16.15
N VAL A 176 -0.14 -27.86 15.00
CA VAL A 176 0.47 -27.05 13.93
C VAL A 176 -0.37 -27.18 12.67
N ARG A 177 -0.85 -26.06 12.14
CA ARG A 177 -1.70 -25.98 10.95
C ARG A 177 -0.98 -25.32 9.79
N GLU A 178 -1.16 -25.85 8.59
CA GLU A 178 -0.60 -25.29 7.35
C GLU A 178 -1.55 -24.24 6.77
N VAL A 179 -1.01 -23.08 6.42
CA VAL A 179 -1.77 -22.01 5.77
C VAL A 179 -1.60 -22.15 4.26
N HIS A 180 -2.69 -22.47 3.57
CA HIS A 180 -2.70 -22.65 2.12
C HIS A 180 -3.03 -21.34 1.42
N GLU A 181 -2.33 -21.06 0.33
CA GLU A 181 -2.58 -19.92 -0.53
C GLU A 181 -3.34 -20.36 -1.79
N ARG A 182 -4.01 -19.41 -2.44
CA ARG A 182 -4.71 -19.71 -3.70
C ARG A 182 -3.67 -20.08 -4.76
N ASN A 183 -3.88 -21.23 -5.41
CA ASN A 183 -2.98 -21.77 -6.44
C ASN A 183 -1.57 -22.13 -5.89
N ASP A 184 -1.47 -22.59 -4.64
CA ASP A 184 -0.21 -23.09 -4.07
C ASP A 184 0.24 -24.45 -4.63
N GLY A 185 -0.64 -25.16 -5.34
CA GLY A 185 -0.35 -26.45 -5.97
C GLY A 185 -0.30 -27.63 -5.01
N ARG A 186 -0.79 -27.47 -3.76
CA ARG A 186 -0.79 -28.52 -2.73
C ARG A 186 -2.19 -29.09 -2.50
N ASP A 187 -2.23 -30.32 -1.99
CA ASP A 187 -3.46 -30.91 -1.48
C ASP A 187 -3.84 -30.21 -0.16
N PRO A 188 -5.06 -29.64 -0.02
CA PRO A 188 -5.46 -28.85 1.14
C PRO A 188 -5.61 -29.68 2.43
N PHE A 189 -4.48 -30.09 3.03
CA PHE A 189 -4.44 -30.74 4.34
C PHE A 189 -4.20 -29.71 5.45
N PRO A 190 -5.21 -29.37 6.27
CA PRO A 190 -5.12 -28.23 7.19
C PRO A 190 -4.18 -28.46 8.39
N VAL A 191 -3.83 -29.70 8.73
CA VAL A 191 -3.10 -30.05 9.95
C VAL A 191 -1.78 -30.74 9.59
N LEU A 192 -0.67 -30.12 9.99
CA LEU A 192 0.67 -30.68 9.86
C LEU A 192 1.00 -31.59 11.05
N VAL A 193 0.71 -31.12 12.27
CA VAL A 193 0.94 -31.84 13.52
C VAL A 193 -0.38 -31.86 14.29
N LYS A 194 -0.91 -33.07 14.53
CA LYS A 194 -2.13 -33.27 15.33
C LYS A 194 -1.89 -32.75 16.75
N ARG A 195 -2.96 -32.27 17.40
CA ARG A 195 -2.94 -31.82 18.79
C ARG A 195 -2.40 -32.92 19.69
N GLN A 196 -1.21 -32.70 20.24
CA GLN A 196 -0.55 -33.62 21.17
C GLN A 196 0.43 -32.85 22.03
N ARG A 197 0.82 -33.43 23.17
CA ARG A 197 1.87 -32.88 24.01
C ARG A 197 3.22 -33.18 23.34
N LEU A 198 4.05 -32.16 23.12
CA LEU A 198 5.31 -32.32 22.39
C LEU A 198 6.50 -32.36 23.36
N PRO A 199 7.36 -33.40 23.29
CA PRO A 199 8.60 -33.43 24.06
C PRO A 199 9.62 -32.47 23.45
N LYS A 200 10.29 -31.68 24.31
CA LYS A 200 11.38 -30.77 23.94
C LYS A 200 12.73 -31.46 24.03
N ILE A 201 12.99 -32.13 25.17
CA ILE A 201 14.20 -32.91 25.41
C ILE A 201 13.78 -34.32 25.83
N LEU A 202 14.32 -35.32 25.12
CA LEU A 202 14.11 -36.73 25.39
C LEU A 202 15.31 -37.29 26.15
N VAL A 203 15.06 -38.24 27.06
CA VAL A 203 16.11 -38.92 27.81
C VAL A 203 16.83 -39.91 26.89
N GLU A 204 18.11 -39.68 26.62
CA GLU A 204 18.90 -40.48 25.66
C GLU A 204 19.05 -41.97 26.05
N ASN A 205 18.92 -42.30 27.34
CA ASN A 205 19.23 -43.62 27.90
C ASN A 205 18.07 -44.26 28.67
N SER A 206 16.83 -44.09 28.20
CA SER A 206 15.72 -44.89 28.73
C SER A 206 15.96 -46.36 28.35
N LYS A 207 16.14 -47.24 29.34
CA LYS A 207 16.18 -48.70 29.14
C LYS A 207 14.81 -49.29 28.73
N SER A 208 13.84 -48.42 28.45
CA SER A 208 12.52 -48.81 27.97
C SER A 208 12.60 -49.35 26.54
N PHE A 209 11.60 -50.15 26.21
CA PHE A 209 11.45 -50.85 24.93
C PHE A 209 11.61 -49.88 23.74
N PRO A 210 12.15 -50.32 22.58
CA PRO A 210 12.43 -49.43 21.46
C PRO A 210 11.21 -48.60 21.03
N ARG A 211 11.46 -47.33 20.74
CA ARG A 211 10.46 -46.31 20.34
C ARG A 211 9.64 -46.66 19.09
N CYS A 212 10.04 -47.69 18.35
CA CYS A 212 9.26 -48.21 17.23
C CYS A 212 8.01 -49.00 17.66
N VAL A 213 7.88 -49.38 18.94
CA VAL A 213 6.78 -50.22 19.44
C VAL A 213 5.94 -49.53 20.52
N LEU A 214 6.52 -48.66 21.36
CA LEU A 214 5.80 -47.95 22.41
C LEU A 214 5.73 -46.44 22.15
N GLU A 215 4.60 -45.85 22.52
CA GLU A 215 4.42 -44.40 22.56
C GLU A 215 5.35 -43.77 23.61
N VAL A 216 5.73 -42.51 23.39
CA VAL A 216 6.62 -41.78 24.31
C VAL A 216 5.91 -41.59 25.65
N SER A 217 6.41 -42.23 26.69
CA SER A 217 5.83 -42.13 28.04
C SER A 217 6.38 -40.91 28.79
N ASP A 218 5.70 -40.47 29.84
CA ASP A 218 6.17 -39.36 30.69
C ASP A 218 7.55 -39.62 31.31
N GLN A 219 7.97 -40.90 31.44
CA GLN A 219 9.26 -41.29 31.99
C GLN A 219 10.42 -41.09 30.99
N ASP A 220 10.11 -41.05 29.70
CA ASP A 220 11.09 -40.91 28.62
C ASP A 220 11.36 -39.44 28.26
N VAL A 221 10.56 -38.51 28.81
CA VAL A 221 10.63 -37.08 28.51
C VAL A 221 11.23 -36.32 29.70
N GLN A 222 12.33 -35.61 29.44
CA GLN A 222 12.96 -34.77 30.45
C GLN A 222 12.27 -33.41 30.55
N GLU A 223 11.93 -32.80 29.40
CA GLU A 223 11.33 -31.49 29.34
C GLU A 223 10.24 -31.44 28.25
N TRP A 224 9.08 -30.89 28.61
CA TRP A 224 7.95 -30.68 27.71
C TRP A 224 7.90 -29.23 27.24
N TYR A 225 7.38 -29.02 26.03
CA TYR A 225 7.16 -27.67 25.53
C TYR A 225 6.17 -26.89 26.42
N THR A 226 6.61 -25.73 26.87
CA THR A 226 5.80 -24.81 27.68
C THR A 226 5.49 -23.54 26.87
N ALA A 227 4.43 -22.82 27.23
CA ALA A 227 4.10 -21.53 26.62
C ALA A 227 5.26 -20.51 26.57
N LYS A 228 6.26 -20.61 27.46
CA LYS A 228 7.46 -19.76 27.49
C LYS A 228 8.42 -20.01 26.33
N ASP A 229 8.43 -21.22 25.78
CA ASP A 229 9.35 -21.59 24.70
C ASP A 229 8.94 -20.96 23.36
N PHE A 230 7.67 -20.58 23.21
CA PHE A 230 7.10 -19.94 22.02
C PHE A 230 7.23 -18.41 22.12
N ALA A 231 8.43 -17.90 21.91
CA ALA A 231 8.68 -16.46 21.84
C ALA A 231 8.77 -15.96 20.40
N VAL A 232 8.18 -14.80 20.11
CA VAL A 232 8.29 -14.14 18.80
C VAL A 232 9.76 -13.77 18.53
N GLY A 233 10.24 -14.03 17.32
CA GLY A 233 11.62 -13.82 16.89
C GLY A 233 12.59 -14.94 17.24
N LYS A 234 12.14 -16.00 17.94
CA LYS A 234 12.96 -17.18 18.20
C LYS A 234 12.54 -18.37 17.32
N PRO A 235 13.51 -19.15 16.82
CA PRO A 235 13.21 -20.42 16.17
C PRO A 235 12.85 -21.50 17.20
N VAL A 236 11.86 -22.33 16.88
CA VAL A 236 11.38 -23.45 17.70
C VAL A 236 11.46 -24.76 16.90
N THR A 237 12.09 -25.79 17.47
CA THR A 237 12.33 -27.07 16.77
C THR A 237 11.35 -28.15 17.21
N MET A 238 10.34 -28.45 16.41
CA MET A 238 9.34 -29.48 16.72
C MET A 238 9.48 -30.66 15.76
N LEU A 239 9.65 -31.88 16.31
CA LEU A 239 9.74 -33.13 15.52
C LEU A 239 10.78 -33.08 14.38
N GLY A 240 11.92 -32.41 14.63
CA GLY A 240 12.99 -32.25 13.64
C GLY A 240 12.78 -31.16 12.59
N ARG A 241 11.75 -30.32 12.73
CA ARG A 241 11.51 -29.14 11.87
C ARG A 241 11.64 -27.84 12.67
N THR A 242 12.37 -26.88 12.13
CA THR A 242 12.64 -25.58 12.74
C THR A 242 11.68 -24.53 12.22
N PHE A 243 10.78 -24.05 13.08
CA PHE A 243 9.81 -23.00 12.76
C PHE A 243 10.29 -21.67 13.31
N PHE A 244 10.30 -20.62 12.49
CA PHE A 244 10.59 -19.26 12.92
C PHE A 244 9.28 -18.51 13.20
N ILE A 245 9.05 -18.13 14.46
CA ILE A 245 7.84 -17.41 14.88
C ILE A 245 8.06 -15.92 14.61
N TYR A 246 7.24 -15.32 13.75
CA TYR A 246 7.39 -13.91 13.36
C TYR A 246 6.29 -12.99 13.90
N ASP A 247 5.12 -13.54 14.25
CA ASP A 247 4.01 -12.81 14.83
C ASP A 247 3.18 -13.72 15.76
N CYS A 248 2.30 -13.13 16.56
CA CYS A 248 1.41 -13.81 17.48
C CYS A 248 0.06 -13.08 17.60
N ASP A 249 -0.98 -13.74 18.09
CA ASP A 249 -2.30 -13.13 18.20
C ASP A 249 -2.38 -12.10 19.34
N LYS A 250 -3.35 -11.17 19.30
CA LYS A 250 -3.54 -10.15 20.35
C LYS A 250 -3.71 -10.77 21.73
N PHE A 251 -4.54 -11.82 21.83
CA PHE A 251 -4.72 -12.56 23.08
C PHE A 251 -3.41 -13.12 23.64
N THR A 252 -2.54 -13.62 22.76
CA THR A 252 -1.25 -14.18 23.18
C THR A 252 -0.27 -13.13 23.65
N ARG A 253 -0.25 -11.97 23.01
CA ARG A 253 0.54 -10.82 23.47
C ARG A 253 0.14 -10.42 24.87
N ASP A 254 -1.17 -10.28 25.11
CA ASP A 254 -1.71 -9.91 26.41
C ASP A 254 -1.40 -10.98 27.47
N PHE A 255 -1.63 -12.25 27.16
CA PHE A 255 -1.31 -13.36 28.07
C PHE A 255 0.18 -13.42 28.43
N CYS A 256 1.07 -13.31 27.44
CA CYS A 256 2.51 -13.34 27.68
C CYS A 256 3.00 -12.14 28.49
N ARG A 257 2.41 -10.96 28.28
CA ARG A 257 2.67 -9.76 29.09
C ARG A 257 2.26 -9.98 30.54
N ASP A 258 1.06 -10.50 30.76
CA ASP A 258 0.48 -10.65 32.10
C ASP A 258 1.13 -11.80 32.90
N LYS A 259 1.45 -12.93 32.25
CA LYS A 259 2.01 -14.13 32.91
C LYS A 259 3.52 -14.16 33.00
N PHE A 260 4.22 -13.64 31.98
CA PHE A 260 5.68 -13.77 31.86
C PHE A 260 6.41 -12.44 31.96
N GLY A 261 5.69 -11.30 32.00
CA GLY A 261 6.29 -9.97 32.12
C GLY A 261 7.17 -9.60 30.91
N LEU A 262 6.94 -10.22 29.76
CA LEU A 262 7.73 -9.97 28.55
C LEU A 262 7.31 -8.64 27.91
N PRO A 263 8.26 -7.78 27.49
CA PRO A 263 7.96 -6.56 26.75
C PRO A 263 7.32 -6.87 25.40
N GLU A 264 6.56 -5.91 24.88
CA GLU A 264 5.77 -6.05 23.66
C GLU A 264 6.60 -6.60 22.48
N PHE A 265 6.16 -7.73 21.92
CA PHE A 265 6.85 -8.39 20.82
C PHE A 265 6.67 -7.59 19.52
N PRO A 266 7.74 -7.13 18.87
CA PRO A 266 7.63 -6.50 17.55
C PRO A 266 7.24 -7.55 16.50
N THR A 267 6.30 -7.22 15.64
CA THR A 267 5.97 -8.03 14.45
C THR A 267 7.14 -8.01 13.48
N ILE A 268 7.66 -9.17 13.09
CA ILE A 268 8.80 -9.27 12.17
C ILE A 268 8.26 -9.46 10.76
N ASP A 269 8.63 -8.56 9.85
CA ASP A 269 8.31 -8.71 8.43
C ASP A 269 9.24 -9.74 7.78
N VAL A 270 8.67 -10.86 7.34
CA VAL A 270 9.39 -11.95 6.66
C VAL A 270 9.12 -11.95 5.15
N SER A 271 8.47 -10.90 4.63
CA SER A 271 8.14 -10.80 3.20
C SER A 271 9.40 -10.71 2.34
N LYS A 272 9.49 -11.56 1.32
CA LYS A 272 10.54 -11.49 0.31
C LYS A 272 10.30 -10.27 -0.57
N LYS A 273 11.27 -9.36 -0.66
CA LYS A 273 11.20 -8.23 -1.60
C LYS A 273 11.09 -8.80 -3.03
N PRO A 274 10.13 -8.35 -3.85
CA PRO A 274 10.05 -8.81 -5.23
C PRO A 274 11.32 -8.42 -5.97
N PRO A 275 11.82 -9.28 -6.89
CA PRO A 275 12.98 -8.93 -7.70
C PRO A 275 12.69 -7.65 -8.51
N PRO A 276 13.69 -6.78 -8.72
CA PRO A 276 13.49 -5.58 -9.51
C PRO A 276 13.11 -5.97 -10.95
N VAL A 277 12.02 -5.40 -11.45
CA VAL A 277 11.61 -5.60 -12.84
C VAL A 277 12.66 -4.94 -13.75
N ILE A 278 13.27 -5.72 -14.63
CA ILE A 278 14.24 -5.21 -15.61
C ILE A 278 13.47 -4.33 -16.60
N LYS A 279 13.74 -3.02 -16.59
CA LYS A 279 13.14 -2.08 -17.54
C LYS A 279 13.85 -2.24 -18.89
N GLN A 280 13.07 -2.49 -19.94
CA GLN A 280 13.60 -2.49 -21.30
C GLN A 280 13.87 -1.05 -21.73
N GLU A 281 15.14 -0.71 -21.92
CA GLU A 281 15.53 0.59 -22.47
C GLU A 281 15.35 0.60 -23.99
N LEU A 282 15.03 1.76 -24.55
CA LEU A 282 14.95 1.91 -26.00
C LEU A 282 16.36 1.80 -26.60
N PRO A 283 16.51 1.09 -27.74
CA PRO A 283 17.77 1.10 -28.46
C PRO A 283 18.12 2.51 -28.95
N PRO A 284 19.40 2.79 -29.22
CA PRO A 284 19.81 4.06 -29.81
C PRO A 284 19.12 4.28 -31.16
N TYR A 285 18.84 5.55 -31.44
CA TYR A 285 18.16 6.00 -32.64
C TYR A 285 19.01 5.76 -33.89
N ASN A 286 18.38 5.24 -34.94
CA ASN A 286 19.06 4.77 -36.16
C ASN A 286 19.34 5.88 -37.20
N GLY A 287 18.94 7.13 -36.94
CA GLY A 287 19.15 8.27 -37.85
C GLY A 287 18.10 8.46 -38.96
N PHE A 288 17.08 7.61 -39.04
CA PHE A 288 16.02 7.71 -40.05
C PHE A 288 14.69 8.19 -39.44
N GLY A 289 13.97 9.06 -40.15
CA GLY A 289 12.65 9.56 -39.74
C GLY A 289 12.69 10.58 -38.61
N LEU A 290 11.58 10.73 -37.88
CA LEU A 290 11.53 11.49 -36.63
C LEU A 290 11.81 10.55 -35.46
N ILE A 291 12.45 11.04 -34.40
CA ILE A 291 12.79 10.19 -33.25
C ILE A 291 11.54 9.64 -32.55
N GLU A 292 10.49 10.46 -32.46
CA GLU A 292 9.22 10.07 -31.85
C GLU A 292 8.48 9.01 -32.68
N ASP A 293 8.70 8.99 -34.00
CA ASP A 293 8.10 8.05 -34.94
C ASP A 293 8.88 6.72 -34.94
N SER A 294 10.21 6.78 -35.04
CA SER A 294 11.07 5.61 -34.99
C SER A 294 10.99 4.86 -33.65
N ALA A 295 10.76 5.57 -32.54
CA ALA A 295 10.51 4.93 -31.24
C ALA A 295 9.27 4.04 -31.23
N GLN A 296 8.25 4.32 -32.05
CA GLN A 296 7.02 3.51 -32.11
C GLN A 296 7.26 2.10 -32.65
N ASN A 297 8.28 1.94 -33.51
CA ASN A 297 8.71 0.62 -33.98
C ASN A 297 9.27 -0.26 -32.84
N CYS A 298 9.80 0.35 -31.78
CA CYS A 298 10.30 -0.36 -30.61
C CYS A 298 9.22 -0.62 -29.55
N PHE A 299 8.13 0.16 -29.54
CA PHE A 299 7.05 0.01 -28.58
C PHE A 299 6.04 -1.07 -28.96
N ALA A 300 5.75 -1.24 -30.25
CA ALA A 300 4.74 -2.18 -30.73
C ALA A 300 5.13 -2.80 -32.08
N LEU A 301 4.69 -4.05 -32.32
CA LEU A 301 4.91 -4.74 -33.59
C LEU A 301 4.29 -3.99 -34.78
N ILE A 302 3.11 -3.40 -34.58
CA ILE A 302 2.47 -2.52 -35.55
C ILE A 302 2.64 -1.10 -35.03
N PRO A 303 3.54 -0.30 -35.62
CA PRO A 303 3.80 1.05 -35.14
C PRO A 303 2.56 1.91 -35.30
N LYS A 304 2.26 2.70 -34.26
CA LYS A 304 1.18 3.68 -34.29
C LYS A 304 1.79 5.05 -34.52
N PRO A 305 1.14 5.93 -35.31
CA PRO A 305 1.64 7.28 -35.51
C PRO A 305 1.72 8.02 -34.16
N PRO A 306 2.80 8.77 -33.90
CA PRO A 306 2.94 9.51 -32.65
C PRO A 306 1.83 10.54 -32.51
N ARG A 307 1.27 10.67 -31.30
CA ARG A 307 0.20 11.63 -31.02
C ARG A 307 0.80 13.02 -30.90
N LYS A 308 0.23 13.98 -31.63
CA LYS A 308 0.61 15.40 -31.56
C LYS A 308 -0.11 16.07 -30.39
N ASP A 309 0.51 17.11 -29.81
CA ASP A 309 -0.10 17.91 -28.75
C ASP A 309 -1.16 18.86 -29.31
N ILE A 310 -2.38 18.34 -29.50
CA ILE A 310 -3.50 19.08 -30.11
C ILE A 310 -3.84 20.35 -29.31
N ILE A 311 -3.78 20.27 -27.98
CA ILE A 311 -4.06 21.42 -27.09
C ILE A 311 -3.08 22.56 -27.36
N LYS A 312 -1.78 22.22 -27.50
CA LYS A 312 -0.75 23.21 -27.81
C LYS A 312 -0.95 23.80 -29.19
N MET A 313 -1.27 22.97 -30.18
CA MET A 313 -1.54 23.40 -31.54
C MET A 313 -2.70 24.41 -31.59
N LEU A 314 -3.79 24.14 -30.89
CA LEU A 314 -4.97 25.01 -30.85
C LEU A 314 -4.71 26.30 -30.05
N MET A 315 -4.09 26.20 -28.88
CA MET A 315 -3.82 27.37 -28.01
C MET A 315 -2.73 28.29 -28.57
N GLY A 316 -1.78 27.72 -29.31
CA GLY A 316 -0.69 28.41 -29.97
C GLY A 316 -1.00 28.85 -31.39
N ASP A 317 -2.20 28.55 -31.90
CA ASP A 317 -2.59 28.91 -33.26
C ASP A 317 -2.58 30.43 -33.45
N ASN A 318 -2.06 30.87 -34.61
CA ASN A 318 -1.82 32.29 -34.95
C ASN A 318 -0.91 33.08 -33.99
N LYS A 319 -0.29 32.46 -32.98
CA LYS A 319 0.67 33.11 -32.10
C LYS A 319 2.09 32.86 -32.58
N VAL A 320 2.75 33.92 -33.04
CA VAL A 320 4.12 33.87 -33.58
C VAL A 320 4.98 34.91 -32.86
N LEU A 321 6.09 34.47 -32.29
CA LEU A 321 7.07 35.36 -31.66
C LEU A 321 8.12 35.74 -32.70
N ARG A 322 8.34 37.03 -32.91
CA ARG A 322 9.25 37.54 -33.93
C ARG A 322 10.44 38.26 -33.31
N TYR A 323 11.62 37.94 -33.81
CA TYR A 323 12.88 38.50 -33.35
C TYR A 323 13.71 38.98 -34.54
N ARG A 324 14.46 40.05 -34.36
CA ARG A 324 15.48 40.51 -35.31
C ARG A 324 16.83 39.98 -34.88
N ALA A 325 17.51 39.31 -35.79
CA ALA A 325 18.82 38.74 -35.59
C ALA A 325 19.82 39.24 -36.64
N VAL A 326 21.10 39.16 -36.32
CA VAL A 326 22.22 39.42 -37.23
C VAL A 326 23.05 38.14 -37.34
N LEU A 327 23.54 37.83 -38.54
CA LEU A 327 24.42 36.68 -38.75
C LEU A 327 25.84 37.02 -38.26
N GLU A 328 26.38 36.20 -37.37
CA GLU A 328 27.79 36.22 -36.97
C GLU A 328 28.57 35.34 -37.96
N SER A 329 29.15 35.98 -38.98
CA SER A 329 29.94 35.33 -40.02
C SER A 329 31.37 35.91 -40.06
N PRO A 330 32.41 35.09 -40.32
CA PRO A 330 33.76 35.60 -40.53
C PRO A 330 33.86 36.41 -41.85
N ILE A 331 32.90 36.24 -42.75
CA ILE A 331 32.85 36.89 -44.06
C ILE A 331 32.37 38.34 -43.87
N PRO A 332 33.15 39.36 -44.27
CA PRO A 332 32.78 40.76 -44.07
C PRO A 332 31.53 41.17 -44.87
N GLU A 333 31.26 40.54 -46.00
CA GLU A 333 30.09 40.78 -46.85
C GLU A 333 28.77 40.41 -46.17
N ASP A 334 28.80 39.46 -45.24
CA ASP A 334 27.62 39.06 -44.46
C ASP A 334 27.30 40.05 -43.32
N LYS A 335 28.24 40.95 -42.99
CA LYS A 335 28.05 41.92 -41.90
C LYS A 335 26.98 42.93 -42.30
N GLY A 336 25.97 43.07 -41.44
CA GLY A 336 24.84 43.99 -41.65
C GLY A 336 23.60 43.33 -42.26
N ARG A 337 23.66 42.03 -42.60
CA ARG A 337 22.46 41.27 -42.97
C ARG A 337 21.59 41.03 -41.74
N HIS A 338 20.32 41.42 -41.84
CA HIS A 338 19.34 41.24 -40.78
C HIS A 338 18.36 40.14 -41.14
N PHE A 339 18.05 39.31 -40.17
CA PHE A 339 17.16 38.17 -40.30
C PHE A 339 16.01 38.30 -39.31
N ILE A 340 14.82 37.91 -39.73
CA ILE A 340 13.63 37.85 -38.89
C ILE A 340 13.41 36.39 -38.52
N PHE A 341 13.57 36.08 -37.24
CA PHE A 341 13.23 34.79 -36.65
C PHE A 341 11.77 34.78 -36.25
N SER A 342 10.99 33.88 -36.83
CA SER A 342 9.58 33.66 -36.48
C SER A 342 9.44 32.31 -35.77
N TYR A 343 9.20 32.33 -34.46
CA TYR A 343 8.93 31.15 -33.64
C TYR A 343 7.42 30.90 -33.56
N PHE A 344 6.98 29.73 -34.03
CA PHE A 344 5.58 29.33 -34.04
C PHE A 344 5.23 28.56 -32.76
N LEU A 345 4.41 29.15 -31.89
CA LEU A 345 4.05 28.55 -30.59
C LEU A 345 3.21 27.26 -30.72
N ALA A 346 2.48 27.11 -31.83
CA ALA A 346 1.68 25.92 -32.12
C ALA A 346 2.53 24.65 -32.35
N THR A 347 3.71 24.78 -32.96
CA THR A 347 4.51 23.63 -33.43
C THR A 347 5.97 23.61 -32.93
N ASP A 348 6.40 24.62 -32.17
CA ASP A 348 7.80 24.84 -31.76
C ASP A 348 8.79 24.91 -32.93
N MET A 349 8.30 25.28 -34.11
CA MET A 349 9.15 25.44 -35.28
C MET A 349 9.60 26.89 -35.39
N VAL A 350 10.78 27.07 -35.96
CA VAL A 350 11.35 28.38 -36.27
C VAL A 350 11.43 28.50 -37.78
N SER A 351 11.10 29.68 -38.30
CA SER A 351 11.37 30.07 -39.69
C SER A 351 12.23 31.33 -39.68
N ILE A 352 13.21 31.39 -40.57
CA ILE A 352 14.13 32.51 -40.70
C ILE A 352 13.88 33.17 -42.05
N PHE A 353 13.62 34.47 -42.04
CA PHE A 353 13.34 35.26 -43.24
C PHE A 353 14.27 36.47 -43.32
N GLU A 354 14.91 36.68 -44.46
CA GLU A 354 15.76 37.82 -44.74
C GLU A 354 14.96 38.87 -45.54
N PRO A 355 14.72 40.07 -44.98
CA PRO A 355 14.06 41.14 -45.72
C PRO A 355 14.91 41.59 -46.91
N PRO A 356 14.31 41.80 -48.10
CA PRO A 356 15.04 42.29 -49.26
C PRO A 356 15.45 43.76 -49.07
N VAL A 357 16.75 44.04 -49.11
CA VAL A 357 17.30 45.41 -49.03
C VAL A 357 17.84 45.82 -50.40
N ARG A 358 17.39 46.97 -50.90
CA ARG A 358 17.83 47.52 -52.19
C ARG A 358 19.34 47.79 -52.16
N ASN A 359 20.02 47.45 -53.26
CA ASN A 359 21.48 47.65 -53.44
C ASN A 359 22.37 46.87 -52.46
N SER A 360 21.85 45.86 -51.74
CA SER A 360 22.63 45.06 -50.80
C SER A 360 23.49 43.97 -51.46
N GLY A 361 23.18 43.61 -52.71
CA GLY A 361 23.83 42.49 -53.41
C GLY A 361 23.30 41.09 -52.99
N PHE A 362 22.39 41.02 -52.02
CA PHE A 362 21.77 39.77 -51.57
C PHE A 362 20.30 39.67 -52.00
N PHE A 363 19.89 38.48 -52.42
CA PHE A 363 18.49 38.17 -52.66
C PHE A 363 17.82 37.86 -51.32
N GLY A 364 17.00 38.79 -50.83
CA GLY A 364 16.15 38.54 -49.66
C GLY A 364 15.14 37.43 -49.92
N GLY A 365 14.64 36.80 -48.85
CA GLY A 365 13.69 35.70 -48.94
C GLY A 365 13.70 34.79 -47.72
N LYS A 366 13.11 33.61 -47.85
CA LYS A 366 13.10 32.60 -46.79
C LYS A 366 14.49 31.95 -46.71
N PHE A 367 15.21 32.20 -45.62
CA PHE A 367 16.49 31.57 -45.33
C PHE A 367 16.30 30.15 -44.77
N LEU A 368 15.32 29.98 -43.87
CA LEU A 368 14.94 28.68 -43.31
C LEU A 368 13.42 28.55 -43.27
N THR A 369 12.90 27.45 -43.83
CA THR A 369 11.48 27.08 -43.72
C THR A 369 11.16 26.62 -42.30
N LYS A 370 9.89 26.36 -41.98
CA LYS A 370 9.51 25.95 -40.62
C LYS A 370 10.21 24.64 -40.25
N THR A 371 11.18 24.71 -39.34
CA THR A 371 11.96 23.55 -38.91
C THR A 371 12.20 23.63 -37.41
N LYS A 372 12.20 22.48 -36.74
CA LYS A 372 12.50 22.38 -35.30
C LYS A 372 14.02 22.37 -35.14
N ILE A 373 14.57 23.35 -34.44
CA ILE A 373 16.02 23.55 -34.34
C ILE A 373 16.53 22.90 -33.05
N ALA A 374 17.47 21.96 -33.18
CA ALA A 374 18.14 21.33 -32.05
C ALA A 374 19.28 22.22 -31.51
N LYS A 375 19.51 22.17 -30.21
CA LYS A 375 20.60 22.89 -29.54
C LYS A 375 21.95 22.25 -29.89
N PRO A 376 23.03 23.04 -29.99
CA PRO A 376 24.36 22.50 -30.21
C PRO A 376 24.74 21.56 -29.06
N GLY A 377 25.27 20.39 -29.40
CA GLY A 377 25.68 19.38 -28.43
C GLY A 377 24.57 18.49 -27.85
N SER A 378 23.32 18.61 -28.30
CA SER A 378 22.29 17.63 -27.92
C SER A 378 22.55 16.25 -28.53
N SER A 379 22.34 15.17 -27.77
CA SER A 379 22.49 13.81 -28.29
C SER A 379 21.41 13.49 -29.33
N LEU A 380 21.76 12.67 -30.32
CA LEU A 380 20.82 12.20 -31.35
C LEU A 380 19.63 11.46 -30.73
N ASP A 381 19.85 10.71 -29.65
CA ASP A 381 18.81 9.93 -28.96
C ASP A 381 17.85 10.78 -28.13
N LYS A 382 18.29 11.96 -27.68
CA LYS A 382 17.49 12.88 -26.85
C LYS A 382 17.75 14.32 -27.29
N PRO A 383 17.25 14.73 -28.47
CA PRO A 383 17.47 16.06 -28.98
C PRO A 383 16.79 17.10 -28.09
N SER A 384 17.55 18.11 -27.67
CA SER A 384 17.03 19.28 -26.96
C SER A 384 16.78 20.36 -27.99
N PHE A 385 15.56 20.90 -28.05
CA PHE A 385 15.18 21.91 -29.03
C PHE A 385 15.19 23.31 -28.41
N TYR A 386 15.46 24.33 -29.23
CA TYR A 386 15.33 25.73 -28.81
C TYR A 386 13.87 26.06 -28.50
N GLY A 387 13.64 26.76 -27.38
CA GLY A 387 12.34 27.30 -27.00
C GLY A 387 12.36 28.82 -26.86
N PRO A 388 11.22 29.47 -26.60
CA PRO A 388 11.14 30.93 -26.44
C PRO A 388 12.05 31.48 -25.34
N GLY A 389 12.30 30.68 -24.30
CA GLY A 389 13.19 31.05 -23.20
C GLY A 389 14.66 31.21 -23.61
N ASP A 390 15.10 30.60 -24.71
CA ASP A 390 16.48 30.68 -25.19
C ASP A 390 16.73 31.97 -25.99
N PHE A 391 15.68 32.66 -26.47
CA PHE A 391 15.76 33.86 -27.30
C PHE A 391 15.74 35.15 -26.45
N TYR A 392 16.84 35.45 -25.75
CA TYR A 392 17.04 36.74 -25.08
C TYR A 392 17.85 37.72 -25.94
N ILE A 393 17.81 39.01 -25.63
CA ILE A 393 18.58 40.02 -26.37
C ILE A 393 20.08 39.80 -26.14
N GLY A 394 20.84 39.69 -27.21
CA GLY A 394 22.26 39.30 -27.23
C GLY A 394 22.49 37.79 -27.22
N ALA A 395 21.45 36.95 -27.26
CA ALA A 395 21.60 35.50 -27.30
C ALA A 395 22.23 35.03 -28.62
N LEU A 396 23.10 34.03 -28.52
CA LEU A 396 23.70 33.37 -29.66
C LEU A 396 22.97 32.07 -29.98
N ILE A 397 22.35 32.01 -31.15
CA ILE A 397 21.56 30.87 -31.62
C ILE A 397 22.28 30.23 -32.80
N GLU A 398 22.69 28.97 -32.62
CA GLU A 398 23.29 28.17 -33.68
C GLU A 398 22.20 27.40 -34.44
N VAL A 399 22.16 27.58 -35.76
CA VAL A 399 21.19 26.97 -36.67
C VAL A 399 21.94 26.37 -37.85
N PHE A 400 22.02 25.03 -37.91
CA PHE A 400 22.69 24.29 -39.00
C PHE A 400 24.10 24.82 -39.35
N GLY A 401 24.90 25.17 -38.34
CA GLY A 401 26.26 25.70 -38.49
C GLY A 401 26.36 27.22 -38.67
N HIS A 402 25.24 27.93 -38.84
CA HIS A 402 25.20 29.38 -38.84
C HIS A 402 24.91 29.93 -37.45
N ARG A 403 25.66 30.93 -37.01
CA ARG A 403 25.49 31.57 -35.69
C ARG A 403 24.77 32.90 -35.85
N PHE A 404 23.64 33.06 -35.16
CA PHE A 404 22.84 34.28 -35.19
C PHE A 404 22.82 34.93 -33.82
N ILE A 405 22.98 36.24 -33.78
CA ILE A 405 22.88 37.03 -32.54
C ILE A 405 21.52 37.74 -32.56
N ILE A 406 20.70 37.51 -31.55
CA ILE A 406 19.42 38.20 -31.39
C ILE A 406 19.68 39.64 -30.97
N GLN A 407 19.25 40.60 -31.79
CA GLN A 407 19.47 42.02 -31.55
C GLN A 407 18.22 42.70 -30.99
N ASP A 408 17.04 42.37 -31.52
CA ASP A 408 15.78 43.01 -31.18
C ASP A 408 14.63 41.99 -31.17
N ALA A 409 13.49 42.36 -30.60
CA ALA A 409 12.28 41.56 -30.55
C ALA A 409 11.03 42.41 -30.79
N ASP A 410 9.93 41.81 -31.21
CA ASP A 410 8.64 42.50 -31.27
C ASP A 410 8.09 42.75 -29.85
N GLU A 411 7.36 43.86 -29.66
CA GLU A 411 6.71 44.18 -28.38
C GLU A 411 5.71 43.08 -27.94
N TYR A 412 5.08 42.40 -28.91
CA TYR A 412 4.22 41.25 -28.66
C TYR A 412 4.94 40.13 -27.91
N VAL A 413 6.23 39.92 -28.18
CA VAL A 413 7.04 38.89 -27.52
C VAL A 413 7.15 39.18 -26.03
N LEU A 414 7.46 40.42 -25.68
CA LEU A 414 7.57 40.82 -24.28
C LEU A 414 6.25 40.58 -23.55
N LYS A 415 5.13 41.08 -24.10
CA LYS A 415 3.79 40.90 -23.51
C LYS A 415 3.42 39.43 -23.34
N TYR A 416 3.76 38.61 -24.33
CA TYR A 416 3.50 37.16 -24.28
C TYR A 416 4.33 36.48 -23.18
N LEU A 417 5.62 36.77 -23.08
CA LEU A 417 6.49 36.16 -22.08
C LEU A 417 6.13 36.62 -20.65
N GLU A 418 5.75 37.88 -20.47
CA GLU A 418 5.24 38.39 -19.18
C GLU A 418 3.95 37.70 -18.75
N SER A 419 3.00 37.50 -19.67
CA SER A 419 1.75 36.78 -19.38
C SER A 419 1.97 35.31 -19.01
N HIS A 420 3.15 34.76 -19.33
CA HIS A 420 3.54 33.39 -19.05
C HIS A 420 4.86 33.32 -18.25
N ALA A 421 5.08 34.27 -17.35
CA ALA A 421 6.34 34.44 -16.63
C ALA A 421 6.77 33.19 -15.83
N ASP A 422 5.83 32.35 -15.40
CA ASP A 422 6.12 31.10 -14.68
C ASP A 422 6.82 30.04 -15.56
N LYS A 423 6.62 30.10 -16.89
CA LYS A 423 7.11 29.07 -17.83
C LYS A 423 8.50 29.37 -18.37
N TYR A 424 8.96 30.62 -18.28
CA TYR A 424 10.16 31.09 -18.96
C TYR A 424 11.17 31.67 -17.97
N PRO A 425 12.48 31.58 -18.25
CA PRO A 425 13.50 32.10 -17.37
C PRO A 425 13.38 33.63 -17.25
N GLN A 426 13.43 34.13 -16.02
CA GLN A 426 13.31 35.56 -15.72
C GLN A 426 14.44 36.38 -16.38
N SER A 427 15.62 35.80 -16.58
CA SER A 427 16.74 36.43 -17.30
C SER A 427 16.34 36.89 -18.71
N THR A 428 15.55 36.08 -19.41
CA THR A 428 15.10 36.38 -20.78
C THR A 428 14.09 37.52 -20.79
N ILE A 429 13.13 37.50 -19.85
CA ILE A 429 12.12 38.56 -19.70
C ILE A 429 12.79 39.89 -19.32
N LEU A 430 13.74 39.86 -18.38
CA LEU A 430 14.47 41.05 -17.94
C LEU A 430 15.34 41.63 -19.07
N SER A 431 16.00 40.78 -19.86
CA SER A 431 16.78 41.22 -21.03
C SER A 431 15.91 41.99 -22.03
N LEU A 432 14.72 41.47 -22.34
CA LEU A 432 13.74 42.14 -23.20
C LEU A 432 13.23 43.44 -22.57
N LYS A 433 12.80 43.43 -21.31
CA LYS A 433 12.34 44.64 -20.60
C LYS A 433 13.38 45.75 -20.64
N ASN A 434 14.64 45.42 -20.36
CA ASN A 434 15.73 46.39 -20.37
C ASN A 434 16.00 46.94 -21.77
N HIS A 435 15.84 46.13 -22.82
CA HIS A 435 15.97 46.58 -24.20
C HIS A 435 14.88 47.59 -24.58
N PHE A 436 13.62 47.32 -24.24
CA PHE A 436 12.50 48.24 -24.50
C PHE A 436 12.47 49.47 -23.58
N SER A 437 13.03 49.38 -22.37
CA SER A 437 13.08 50.49 -21.40
C SER A 437 14.19 51.50 -21.70
N LYS A 438 15.19 51.16 -22.53
CA LYS A 438 16.19 52.13 -22.97
C LYS A 438 15.54 53.12 -23.96
N PRO A 439 15.56 54.44 -23.69
CA PRO A 439 15.07 55.41 -24.67
C PRO A 439 15.95 55.35 -25.92
N LYS A 440 15.34 55.14 -27.09
CA LYS A 440 16.04 55.21 -28.39
C LYS A 440 16.79 56.54 -28.47
N SER A 441 18.12 56.50 -28.39
CA SER A 441 18.96 57.67 -28.64
C SER A 441 18.74 58.13 -30.08
N LYS A 442 18.19 59.34 -30.24
CA LYS A 442 17.98 60.03 -31.52
C LYS A 442 19.31 60.18 -32.27
N THR A 443 19.31 59.82 -33.55
CA THR A 443 20.28 60.29 -34.54
C THR A 443 19.51 60.70 -35.81
N GLU A 444 19.39 62.02 -35.97
CA GLU A 444 19.31 62.88 -37.19
C GLU A 444 18.27 62.54 -38.29
N GLU A 445 17.48 63.46 -38.87
CA GLU A 445 17.77 64.83 -39.35
C GLU A 445 16.59 65.81 -39.17
N SER A 446 16.92 67.10 -39.29
CA SER A 446 16.13 68.32 -39.12
C SER A 446 15.05 68.59 -40.17
N ASP A 447 13.85 68.99 -39.75
CA ASP A 447 13.24 70.24 -40.22
C ASP A 447 12.19 70.79 -39.26
N SER A 448 12.05 72.12 -39.29
CA SER A 448 11.30 73.08 -38.44
C SER A 448 10.07 72.64 -37.60
N ALA A 449 9.99 73.20 -36.39
CA ALA A 449 9.03 73.02 -35.28
C ALA A 449 7.51 73.13 -35.59
N PRO A 450 6.61 72.67 -34.68
CA PRO A 450 6.15 73.52 -33.58
C PRO A 450 5.99 72.81 -32.21
N THR A 451 5.72 73.61 -31.17
CA THR A 451 5.68 73.33 -29.71
C THR A 451 4.81 72.13 -29.26
N PRO A 452 5.17 71.50 -28.11
CA PRO A 452 4.66 70.19 -27.67
C PRO A 452 3.19 70.11 -27.23
N GLU A 453 2.45 71.22 -27.18
CA GLU A 453 1.02 71.21 -26.80
C GLU A 453 0.07 70.89 -27.98
N ASN A 454 0.50 71.11 -29.24
CA ASN A 454 -0.35 70.85 -30.41
C ASN A 454 -0.36 69.37 -30.86
N VAL A 455 0.64 68.57 -30.47
CA VAL A 455 0.80 67.18 -30.93
C VAL A 455 -0.17 66.21 -30.24
N GLU A 456 -0.52 66.47 -28.97
CA GLU A 456 -1.52 65.68 -28.23
C GLU A 456 -2.93 65.93 -28.77
N MET A 457 -3.26 67.15 -29.19
CA MET A 457 -4.56 67.44 -29.82
C MET A 457 -4.72 66.72 -31.16
N GLU A 458 -3.73 66.79 -32.06
CA GLU A 458 -3.85 66.18 -33.40
C GLU A 458 -3.93 64.64 -33.37
N THR A 459 -3.24 64.01 -32.42
CA THR A 459 -3.28 62.55 -32.25
C THR A 459 -4.63 62.08 -31.70
N VAL A 460 -5.20 62.81 -30.74
CA VAL A 460 -6.55 62.56 -30.22
C VAL A 460 -7.61 62.81 -31.31
N ILE A 461 -7.46 63.87 -32.09
CA ILE A 461 -8.35 64.22 -33.22
C ILE A 461 -8.37 63.11 -34.28
N LYS A 462 -7.21 62.60 -34.70
CA LYS A 462 -7.14 61.48 -35.66
C LYS A 462 -7.86 60.23 -35.17
N HIS A 463 -7.67 59.86 -33.89
CA HIS A 463 -8.34 58.69 -33.31
C HIS A 463 -9.85 58.85 -33.22
N ILE A 464 -10.33 60.07 -32.96
CA ILE A 464 -11.77 60.39 -32.91
C ILE A 464 -12.37 60.37 -34.33
N GLN A 465 -11.72 60.98 -35.32
CA GLN A 465 -12.14 60.97 -36.72
C GLN A 465 -12.22 59.54 -37.29
N GLU A 466 -11.27 58.67 -36.94
CA GLU A 466 -11.26 57.27 -37.39
C GLU A 466 -12.37 56.44 -36.73
N ARG A 467 -12.62 56.66 -35.43
CA ARG A 467 -13.65 55.94 -34.66
C ARG A 467 -15.08 56.38 -34.99
N PHE A 468 -15.28 57.66 -35.31
CA PHE A 468 -16.61 58.25 -35.54
C PHE A 468 -16.89 58.64 -37.00
N LYS A 469 -16.07 58.16 -37.95
CA LYS A 469 -16.18 58.43 -39.39
C LYS A 469 -17.58 58.22 -39.98
N ASN A 470 -18.33 57.27 -39.44
CA ASN A 470 -19.69 56.93 -39.89
C ASN A 470 -20.80 57.77 -39.24
N CYS A 471 -20.52 58.45 -38.12
CA CYS A 471 -21.45 59.37 -37.46
C CYS A 471 -21.27 60.80 -37.98
N ILE A 472 -20.03 61.19 -38.33
CA ILE A 472 -19.64 62.57 -38.67
C ILE A 472 -20.19 63.04 -40.03
N SER A 473 -20.40 62.15 -41.00
CA SER A 473 -20.87 62.51 -42.35
C SER A 473 -22.30 63.08 -42.41
N LEU A 474 -23.03 63.11 -41.30
CA LEU A 474 -24.38 63.67 -41.17
C LEU A 474 -24.42 64.98 -40.35
N LEU A 475 -23.26 65.49 -39.87
CA LEU A 475 -23.20 66.60 -38.92
C LEU A 475 -22.80 67.97 -39.51
N GLU A 476 -22.38 68.04 -40.77
CA GLU A 476 -22.02 69.32 -41.39
C GLU A 476 -23.27 70.13 -41.75
N GLY A 477 -23.48 71.24 -41.03
CA GLY A 477 -24.61 72.15 -41.23
C GLY A 477 -25.50 72.29 -39.97
N PRO A 478 -26.38 71.32 -39.67
CA PRO A 478 -27.46 71.49 -38.70
C PRO A 478 -26.98 71.64 -37.25
N VAL A 479 -25.83 71.04 -36.91
CA VAL A 479 -25.26 71.14 -35.56
C VAL A 479 -24.63 72.51 -35.32
N TYR A 480 -23.96 73.07 -36.33
CA TYR A 480 -23.39 74.40 -36.26
C TYR A 480 -24.47 75.48 -36.15
N GLU A 481 -25.55 75.36 -36.93
CA GLU A 481 -26.72 76.23 -36.85
C GLU A 481 -27.40 76.16 -35.47
N ALA A 482 -27.52 74.96 -34.88
CA ALA A 482 -28.10 74.79 -33.54
C ALA A 482 -27.27 75.49 -32.45
N PHE A 483 -25.93 75.51 -32.57
CA PHE A 483 -25.08 76.27 -31.66
C PHE A 483 -25.18 77.79 -31.88
N GLN A 484 -25.29 78.25 -33.13
CA GLN A 484 -25.51 79.67 -33.44
C GLN A 484 -26.84 80.21 -32.87
N VAL A 485 -27.92 79.41 -32.90
CA VAL A 485 -29.21 79.80 -32.31
C VAL A 485 -29.10 80.00 -30.79
N LEU A 486 -28.24 79.24 -30.13
CA LEU A 486 -28.00 79.33 -28.68
C LEU A 486 -27.02 80.46 -28.31
N ASP A 487 -26.14 80.85 -29.23
CA ASP A 487 -25.15 81.92 -29.06
C ASP A 487 -25.64 83.24 -29.68
N LYS A 488 -26.63 83.87 -29.04
CA LYS A 488 -27.22 85.14 -29.49
C LYS A 488 -26.24 86.31 -29.57
N GLU A 489 -25.10 86.21 -28.87
CA GLU A 489 -24.05 87.22 -28.83
C GLU A 489 -22.90 86.92 -29.82
N ASN A 490 -22.97 85.80 -30.55
CA ASN A 490 -21.99 85.34 -31.54
C ASN A 490 -20.56 85.28 -30.99
N THR A 491 -20.43 84.83 -29.75
CA THR A 491 -19.16 84.76 -29.01
C THR A 491 -18.32 83.52 -29.36
N GLY A 492 -18.88 82.57 -30.10
CA GLY A 492 -18.26 81.29 -30.47
C GLY A 492 -18.13 80.31 -29.30
N SER A 493 -18.83 80.55 -28.18
CA SER A 493 -18.75 79.72 -26.97
C SER A 493 -20.11 79.58 -26.27
N VAL A 494 -20.42 78.37 -25.81
CA VAL A 494 -21.72 78.05 -25.18
C VAL A 494 -21.50 77.42 -23.79
N ASP A 495 -22.43 77.66 -22.86
CA ASP A 495 -22.38 77.05 -21.52
C ASP A 495 -22.43 75.52 -21.60
N ARG A 496 -21.71 74.84 -20.70
CA ARG A 496 -21.54 73.38 -20.72
C ARG A 496 -22.86 72.59 -20.75
N GLU A 497 -23.88 73.03 -20.01
CA GLU A 497 -25.18 72.35 -19.96
C GLU A 497 -25.93 72.42 -21.29
N LYS A 498 -25.95 73.61 -21.91
CA LYS A 498 -26.55 73.83 -23.23
C LYS A 498 -25.80 73.07 -24.31
N PHE A 499 -24.47 73.03 -24.21
CA PHE A 499 -23.62 72.30 -25.14
C PHE A 499 -23.91 70.79 -25.11
N CYS A 500 -23.94 70.19 -23.92
CA CYS A 500 -24.29 68.78 -23.75
C CYS A 500 -25.73 68.47 -24.22
N GLY A 501 -26.67 69.42 -24.09
CA GLY A 501 -28.03 69.27 -24.60
C GLY A 501 -28.08 69.15 -26.12
N VAL A 502 -27.35 70.01 -26.84
CA VAL A 502 -27.24 69.94 -28.31
C VAL A 502 -26.59 68.63 -28.75
N CYS A 503 -25.47 68.24 -28.12
CA CYS A 503 -24.80 66.98 -28.45
C CYS A 503 -25.71 65.75 -28.25
N LYS A 504 -26.55 65.73 -27.22
CA LYS A 504 -27.54 64.67 -27.01
C LYS A 504 -28.63 64.65 -28.10
N ASN A 505 -29.12 65.81 -28.51
CA ASN A 505 -30.14 65.92 -29.56
C ASN A 505 -29.63 65.40 -30.91
N PHE A 506 -28.34 65.56 -31.18
CA PHE A 506 -27.70 65.09 -32.41
C PHE A 506 -27.00 63.72 -32.27
N ASN A 507 -27.32 62.95 -31.23
CA ASN A 507 -26.78 61.60 -30.98
C ASN A 507 -25.24 61.52 -30.89
N ILE A 508 -24.56 62.60 -30.47
CA ILE A 508 -23.13 62.58 -30.20
C ILE A 508 -22.92 61.92 -28.83
N PRO A 509 -22.12 60.84 -28.71
CA PRO A 509 -21.98 60.10 -27.46
C PRO A 509 -21.09 60.84 -26.46
N VAL A 510 -21.69 61.76 -25.70
CA VAL A 510 -21.04 62.55 -24.63
C VAL A 510 -20.56 61.68 -23.44
N GLY A 511 -20.80 60.37 -23.46
CA GLY A 511 -20.29 59.41 -22.47
C GLY A 511 -18.96 58.75 -22.84
N ASP A 512 -18.46 58.95 -24.06
CA ASP A 512 -17.18 58.38 -24.48
C ASP A 512 -15.99 59.19 -23.91
N PHE A 513 -14.95 58.48 -23.50
CA PHE A 513 -13.78 59.07 -22.84
C PHE A 513 -13.07 60.08 -23.76
N LEU A 514 -12.95 59.74 -25.05
CA LEU A 514 -12.28 60.58 -26.04
C LEU A 514 -13.03 61.89 -26.33
N ILE A 515 -14.37 61.85 -26.36
CA ILE A 515 -15.19 63.06 -26.59
C ILE A 515 -15.17 63.95 -25.35
N ASN A 516 -15.19 63.38 -24.15
CA ASN A 516 -15.06 64.16 -22.91
C ASN A 516 -13.69 64.84 -22.80
N GLU A 517 -12.64 64.17 -23.27
CA GLU A 517 -11.29 64.76 -23.31
C GLU A 517 -11.20 65.89 -24.34
N LEU A 518 -11.84 65.74 -25.51
CA LEU A 518 -11.93 66.82 -26.50
C LEU A 518 -12.75 68.01 -26.00
N ILE A 519 -13.85 67.76 -25.25
CA ILE A 519 -14.63 68.81 -24.58
C ILE A 519 -13.79 69.52 -23.52
N ARG A 520 -12.96 68.80 -22.76
CA ARG A 520 -12.04 69.37 -21.77
C ARG A 520 -11.04 70.31 -22.45
N LEU A 521 -10.45 69.89 -23.56
CA LEU A 521 -9.50 70.69 -24.34
C LEU A 521 -10.15 71.94 -24.96
N CYS A 522 -11.44 71.87 -25.30
CA CYS A 522 -12.19 72.98 -25.86
C CYS A 522 -12.86 73.89 -24.79
N SER A 523 -12.74 73.54 -23.51
CA SER A 523 -13.30 74.35 -22.42
C SER A 523 -12.34 75.47 -22.02
N SER A 524 -12.85 76.69 -21.91
CA SER A 524 -12.11 77.81 -21.34
C SER A 524 -12.35 77.90 -19.83
N ASP A 525 -11.40 78.50 -19.10
CA ASP A 525 -11.35 78.59 -17.63
C ASP A 525 -12.62 79.16 -16.97
N LYS A 526 -13.50 79.80 -17.76
CA LYS A 526 -14.78 80.38 -17.32
C LYS A 526 -15.99 79.44 -17.44
N GLY A 527 -15.79 78.14 -17.67
CA GLY A 527 -16.86 77.14 -17.74
C GLY A 527 -17.70 77.15 -19.03
N LYS A 528 -17.27 77.92 -20.04
CA LYS A 528 -17.85 77.95 -21.39
C LYS A 528 -17.00 77.10 -22.36
N ILE A 529 -17.67 76.42 -23.29
CA ILE A 529 -17.04 75.54 -24.28
C ILE A 529 -17.03 76.24 -25.63
N ASN A 530 -15.87 76.31 -26.27
CA ASN A 530 -15.72 76.85 -27.62
C ASN A 530 -16.16 75.80 -28.65
N TYR A 531 -17.37 75.97 -29.20
CA TYR A 531 -17.95 74.99 -30.13
C TYR A 531 -17.35 75.09 -31.54
N ASN A 532 -16.72 76.21 -31.91
CA ASN A 532 -16.03 76.36 -33.19
C ASN A 532 -14.79 75.46 -33.27
N ASN A 533 -14.00 75.42 -32.19
CA ASN A 533 -12.86 74.52 -32.09
C ASN A 533 -13.30 73.06 -32.02
N PHE A 534 -14.40 72.78 -31.31
CA PHE A 534 -15.00 71.45 -31.25
C PHE A 534 -15.40 70.96 -32.65
N ILE A 535 -16.16 71.74 -33.41
CA ILE A 535 -16.61 71.35 -34.76
C ILE A 535 -15.44 71.27 -35.73
N LYS A 536 -14.46 72.18 -35.65
CA LYS A 536 -13.24 72.12 -36.47
C LYS A 536 -12.42 70.85 -36.22
N ALA A 537 -12.51 70.26 -35.03
CA ALA A 537 -11.86 68.99 -34.73
C ALA A 537 -12.56 67.77 -35.37
N PHE A 538 -13.80 67.91 -35.83
CA PHE A 538 -14.54 66.86 -36.56
C PHE A 538 -14.59 67.08 -38.08
N SER A 539 -14.32 68.31 -38.55
CA SER A 539 -14.24 68.68 -39.97
C SER A 539 -13.01 68.12 -40.69
#